data_AF-A0A0D0KU44-F1
#
_entry.id   AF-A0A0D0KU44-F1
#
_cell.length_a   1.000
_cell.length_b   1.000
_cell.length_c   1.000
_cell.angle_alpha   90.00
_cell.angle_beta   90.00
_cell.angle_gamma   90.00
#
_symmetry.space_group_name_H-M   'P 1'
#
loop_
_entity.id
_entity.type
_entity.pdbx_description
1 polymer ?
#
loop_
_entity_poly.entity_id
_entity_poly.type
_entity_poly.pdbx_seq_one_letter_code
_entity_poly.pdbx_strand_id
1 'polypeptide(L)'
;MATGWAQDGAVQEQIDSTIEDAVQRARSQLPTGESLRHCEECDAPIPEARRKAVPGVRLCVNCQAQADSEQAKAGGFNRRGSKDSQLR
;
A
#
# COMPACT_ATOMS: atom_id res chain seq x y z
N MET A 1 27.09 19.50 -30.79
CA MET A 1 25.88 18.84 -30.25
C MET A 1 26.21 18.38 -28.85
N ALA A 2 25.70 19.07 -27.83
CA ALA A 2 26.12 18.88 -26.45
C ALA A 2 25.01 18.16 -25.66
N THR A 3 25.03 16.83 -25.67
CA THR A 3 24.35 15.99 -24.67
C THR A 3 25.20 16.00 -23.39
N GLY A 4 25.30 17.16 -22.76
CA GLY A 4 26.30 17.42 -21.72
C GLY A 4 25.71 17.58 -20.33
N TRP A 5 24.98 16.60 -19.79
CA TRP A 5 24.72 16.47 -18.34
C TRP A 5 23.79 15.29 -17.91
N ALA A 6 23.05 14.65 -18.83
CA ALA A 6 22.24 13.47 -18.50
C ALA A 6 22.84 12.21 -19.12
N GLN A 7 23.21 11.24 -18.29
CA GLN A 7 23.58 9.91 -18.74
C GLN A 7 22.37 9.30 -19.46
N ASP A 8 22.53 8.84 -20.70
CA ASP A 8 21.46 8.18 -21.45
C ASP A 8 20.96 6.98 -20.62
N GLY A 9 19.77 7.12 -20.03
CA GLY A 9 19.19 6.13 -19.10
C GLY A 9 18.75 6.66 -17.74
N ALA A 10 19.18 7.86 -17.32
CA ALA A 10 18.85 8.42 -15.99
C ALA A 10 17.33 8.55 -15.73
N VAL A 11 16.53 8.81 -16.76
CA VAL A 11 15.06 8.84 -16.67
C VAL A 11 14.49 7.44 -16.46
N GLN A 12 15.06 6.43 -17.12
CA GLN A 12 14.61 5.05 -16.99
C GLN A 12 14.92 4.51 -15.58
N GLU A 13 16.11 4.80 -15.04
CA GLU A 13 16.48 4.45 -13.67
C GLU A 13 15.56 5.11 -12.63
N GLN A 14 15.12 6.35 -12.87
CA GLN A 14 14.15 7.04 -12.01
C GLN A 14 12.75 6.42 -12.07
N ILE A 15 12.33 5.93 -13.24
CA ILE A 15 11.07 5.21 -13.41
C ILE A 15 11.15 3.87 -12.67
N ASP A 16 12.21 3.10 -12.89
CA ASP A 16 12.38 1.76 -12.33
C ASP A 16 12.44 1.81 -10.80
N SER A 17 13.19 2.76 -10.22
CA SER A 17 13.22 2.97 -8.76
C SER A 17 11.86 3.38 -8.19
N THR A 18 11.09 4.20 -8.90
CA THR A 18 9.73 4.57 -8.46
C THR A 18 8.79 3.36 -8.47
N ILE A 19 8.89 2.49 -9.48
CA ILE A 19 8.09 1.26 -9.57
C ILE A 19 8.50 0.31 -8.46
N GLU A 20 9.79 0.09 -8.26
CA GLU A 20 10.29 -0.83 -7.24
C GLU A 20 9.85 -0.40 -5.84
N ASP A 21 9.98 0.88 -5.49
CA ASP A 21 9.48 1.43 -4.22
C ASP A 21 7.97 1.21 -4.03
N ALA A 22 7.18 1.38 -5.09
CA ALA A 22 5.75 1.14 -5.03
C ALA A 22 5.43 -0.35 -4.81
N VAL A 23 6.14 -1.24 -5.49
CA VAL A 23 5.98 -2.70 -5.34
C VAL A 23 6.40 -3.15 -3.94
N GLN A 24 7.54 -2.67 -3.43
CA GLN A 24 8.00 -3.02 -2.09
C GLN A 24 7.02 -2.55 -1.00
N ARG A 25 6.45 -1.35 -1.15
CA ARG A 25 5.39 -0.86 -0.26
C ARG A 25 4.10 -1.68 -0.33
N ALA A 26 3.71 -2.13 -1.52
CA ALA A 26 2.53 -2.98 -1.65
C ALA A 26 2.78 -4.33 -0.97
N ARG A 27 3.97 -4.91 -1.15
CA ARG A 27 4.37 -6.18 -0.52
C ARG A 27 4.45 -6.09 1.00
N SER A 28 4.98 -5.00 1.56
CA SER A 28 5.10 -4.85 3.02
C SER A 28 3.77 -4.66 3.74
N GLN A 29 2.71 -4.25 3.02
CA GLN A 29 1.35 -4.13 3.55
C GLN A 29 0.58 -5.45 3.53
N LEU A 30 1.08 -6.48 2.85
CA LEU A 30 0.44 -7.79 2.84
C LEU A 30 0.60 -8.42 4.24
N PRO A 31 -0.51 -8.78 4.91
CA PRO A 31 -0.44 -9.45 6.19
C PRO A 31 0.21 -10.83 6.01
N THR A 32 1.05 -11.21 6.96
CA THR A 32 1.66 -12.53 7.04
C THR A 32 1.22 -13.23 8.31
N GLY A 33 0.92 -14.53 8.25
CA GLY A 33 0.63 -15.36 9.41
C GLY A 33 -0.76 -16.02 9.41
N GLU A 34 -1.19 -16.50 10.57
CA GLU A 34 -2.49 -17.16 10.74
C GLU A 34 -3.62 -16.13 10.77
N SER A 35 -4.69 -16.41 10.01
CA SER A 35 -5.87 -15.57 9.94
C SER A 35 -6.75 -15.72 11.19
N LEU A 36 -7.29 -14.60 11.70
CA LEU A 36 -8.22 -14.63 12.83
C LEU A 36 -9.53 -15.34 12.47
N ARG A 37 -10.13 -16.03 13.45
CA ARG A 37 -11.45 -16.67 13.29
C ARG A 37 -12.61 -15.69 13.48
N HIS A 38 -12.39 -14.62 14.21
CA HIS A 38 -13.36 -13.56 14.49
C HIS A 38 -12.75 -12.20 14.16
N CYS A 39 -13.58 -11.28 13.70
CA CYS A 39 -13.20 -9.91 13.37
C CYS A 39 -12.78 -9.15 14.62
N GLU A 40 -11.66 -8.43 14.59
CA GLU A 40 -11.21 -7.62 15.73
C GLU A 40 -12.07 -6.39 16.03
N GLU A 41 -12.86 -5.89 15.06
CA GLU A 41 -13.69 -4.70 15.25
C GLU A 41 -15.13 -5.01 15.68
N CYS A 42 -15.70 -6.09 15.15
CA CYS A 42 -17.13 -6.38 15.31
C CYS A 42 -17.42 -7.80 15.80
N ASP A 43 -16.38 -8.57 16.15
CA ASP A 43 -16.44 -9.97 16.61
C ASP A 43 -17.17 -10.96 15.67
N ALA A 44 -17.54 -10.53 14.46
CA ALA A 44 -18.19 -11.38 13.48
C ALA A 44 -17.27 -12.52 13.03
N PRO A 45 -17.80 -13.73 12.80
CA PRO A 45 -17.00 -14.86 12.34
C PRO A 45 -16.43 -14.60 10.94
N ILE A 46 -15.12 -14.84 10.77
CA ILE A 46 -14.43 -14.70 9.48
C ILE A 46 -14.54 -16.02 8.70
N PRO A 47 -15.20 -16.03 7.53
CA PRO A 47 -15.41 -17.25 6.77
C PRO A 47 -14.08 -17.85 6.28
N GLU A 48 -14.01 -19.17 6.20
CA GLU A 48 -12.79 -19.88 5.77
C GLU A 48 -12.32 -19.47 4.38
N ALA A 49 -13.25 -19.20 3.45
CA ALA A 49 -12.92 -18.72 2.12
C ALA A 49 -12.05 -17.46 2.16
N ARG A 50 -12.35 -16.54 3.10
CA ARG A 50 -11.59 -15.30 3.29
C ARG A 50 -10.23 -15.57 3.94
N ARG A 51 -10.19 -16.47 4.93
CA ARG A 51 -8.93 -16.89 5.57
C ARG A 51 -7.94 -17.56 4.61
N LYS A 52 -8.46 -18.31 3.63
CA LYS A 52 -7.67 -18.94 2.56
C LYS A 52 -7.24 -17.94 1.48
N ALA A 53 -8.11 -17.00 1.11
CA ALA A 53 -7.81 -15.99 0.10
C ALA A 53 -6.79 -14.94 0.58
N VAL A 54 -6.88 -14.54 1.86
CA VAL A 54 -5.98 -13.57 2.48
C VAL A 54 -5.40 -14.19 3.75
N PRO A 55 -4.20 -14.79 3.68
CA PRO A 55 -3.47 -15.24 4.86
C PRO A 55 -3.23 -14.07 5.82
N GLY A 56 -3.49 -14.26 7.11
CA GLY A 56 -3.33 -13.21 8.12
C GLY A 56 -4.48 -12.19 8.18
N VAL A 57 -5.65 -12.50 7.61
CA VAL A 57 -6.81 -11.60 7.69
C VAL A 57 -7.27 -11.40 9.15
N ARG A 58 -7.45 -10.14 9.53
CA ARG A 58 -7.90 -9.72 10.88
C ARG A 58 -9.32 -9.18 10.91
N LEU A 59 -9.78 -8.62 9.79
CA LEU A 59 -11.07 -7.97 9.64
C LEU A 59 -12.04 -8.78 8.78
N CYS A 60 -13.33 -8.74 9.12
CA CYS A 60 -14.37 -9.26 8.25
C CYS A 60 -14.48 -8.42 6.97
N VAL A 61 -15.23 -8.92 5.99
CA VAL A 61 -15.37 -8.24 4.68
C VAL A 61 -16.00 -6.86 4.79
N ASN A 62 -16.96 -6.69 5.70
CA ASN A 62 -17.65 -5.42 5.88
C ASN A 62 -16.73 -4.37 6.52
N CYS A 63 -16.01 -4.75 7.58
CA CYS A 63 -15.04 -3.90 8.26
C CYS A 63 -13.88 -3.52 7.32
N GLN A 64 -13.34 -4.49 6.58
CA GLN A 64 -12.29 -4.20 5.61
C GLN A 64 -12.76 -3.24 4.51
N ALA A 65 -13.98 -3.42 3.98
CA ALA A 65 -14.49 -2.52 2.95
C ALA A 65 -14.62 -1.07 3.45
N GLN A 66 -14.97 -0.88 4.73
CA GLN A 66 -15.00 0.44 5.37
C GLN A 66 -13.59 1.01 5.51
N ALA A 67 -12.66 0.24 6.06
CA ALA A 67 -11.27 0.65 6.22
C ALA A 67 -10.61 1.00 4.88
N ASP A 68 -10.82 0.20 3.83
CA ASP A 68 -10.29 0.47 2.48
C ASP A 68 -10.88 1.75 1.90
N SER A 69 -12.17 2.02 2.14
CA SER A 69 -12.84 3.25 1.71
C SER A 69 -12.29 4.49 2.40
N GLU A 70 -11.88 4.38 3.66
CA GLU A 70 -11.23 5.47 4.40
C GLU A 70 -9.79 5.68 3.94
N GLN A 71 -9.03 4.61 3.72
CA GLN A 71 -7.66 4.68 3.21
C GLN A 71 -7.59 5.30 1.80
N ALA A 72 -8.56 4.99 0.93
CA ALA A 72 -8.65 5.60 -0.39
C ALA A 72 -8.79 7.13 -0.33
N LYS A 73 -9.46 7.66 0.71
CA LYS A 73 -9.60 9.11 0.93
C LYS A 73 -8.32 9.75 1.48
N ALA A 74 -7.45 8.99 2.14
CA ALA A 74 -6.19 9.47 2.72
C ALA A 74 -5.05 9.65 1.68
N GLY A 75 -5.28 9.32 0.41
CA GLY A 75 -4.32 9.45 -0.70
C GLY A 75 -4.08 10.90 -1.15
N GLY A 76 -3.62 11.78 -0.25
CA GLY A 76 -3.33 13.18 -0.57
C GLY A 76 -1.90 13.63 -0.28
N PHE A 77 -1.12 12.87 0.49
CA PHE A 77 0.20 13.31 0.95
C PHE A 77 1.30 12.94 -0.08
N ASN A 78 1.76 13.93 -0.85
CA ASN A 78 2.88 13.76 -1.78
C ASN A 78 4.20 13.67 -1.02
N ARG A 79 4.53 12.49 -0.49
CA ARG A 79 5.72 12.22 0.34
C ARG A 79 7.08 12.59 -0.32
N ARG A 80 7.11 12.89 -1.63
CA ARG A 80 8.30 13.37 -2.35
C ARG A 80 8.41 14.90 -2.41
N GLY A 81 7.35 15.63 -2.09
CA GLY A 81 7.39 17.08 -1.94
C GLY A 81 8.25 17.49 -0.74
N SER A 82 8.76 18.72 -0.73
CA SER A 82 9.40 19.24 0.48
C SER A 82 8.42 19.15 1.67
N LYS A 83 8.93 18.86 2.87
CA LYS A 83 8.13 18.83 4.11
C LYS A 83 7.30 20.12 4.28
N ASP A 84 7.85 21.26 3.85
CA ASP A 84 7.18 22.58 3.87
C ASP A 84 6.04 22.71 2.85
N SER A 85 6.08 21.96 1.74
CA SER A 85 5.02 21.95 0.73
C SER A 85 3.82 21.09 1.11
N GLN A 86 3.98 20.20 2.10
CA GLN A 86 2.95 19.23 2.49
C GLN A 86 2.26 19.54 3.82
N LEU A 87 2.79 20.48 4.62
CA LEU A 87 2.30 20.84 5.96
C LEU A 87 1.59 22.21 6.02
N ARG A 88 1.28 22.82 4.88
CA ARG A 88 0.45 24.04 4.81
C ARG A 88 -1.03 23.73 4.72
#